data_AF-A0A7S1X475-F1
#
_entry.id   AF-A0A7S1X475-F1
#
_cell.length_a   1.000
_cell.length_b   1.000
_cell.length_c   1.000
_cell.angle_alpha   90.00
_cell.angle_beta   90.00
_cell.angle_gamma   90.00
#
_symmetry.space_group_name_H-M   'P 1'
#
loop_
_entity.id
_entity.type
_entity.pdbx_description
1 polymer ?
#
loop_
_entity_poly.entity_id
_entity_poly.type
_entity_poly.pdbx_seq_one_letter_code
_entity_poly.pdbx_strand_id
1 'polypeptide(L)'
;MLTLPGEKMVSRVGLSMQLALGLSPSNTTIAHSFAGYEDTAVRLASSPEELRALRAEVEALRPGSILFNLTRSTRMLEELYLRMWARHESGLPPDHIRLPSAPNRSS
;
A
#
# COMPACT_ATOMS: atom_id res chain seq x y z
N MET A 1 -10.68 -0.48 1.84
CA MET A 1 -11.31 -0.24 0.52
C MET A 1 -11.39 -1.57 -0.18
N LEU A 2 -12.56 -2.00 -0.66
CA LEU A 2 -12.68 -3.22 -1.45
C LEU A 2 -12.12 -2.98 -2.86
N THR A 3 -11.18 -3.82 -3.28
CA THR A 3 -10.44 -3.68 -4.53
C THR A 3 -10.69 -4.90 -5.41
N LEU A 4 -10.99 -4.68 -6.69
CA LEU A 4 -10.99 -5.72 -7.72
C LEU A 4 -9.81 -5.44 -8.67
N PRO A 5 -8.73 -6.26 -8.71
CA PRO A 5 -7.60 -6.10 -9.62
C PRO A 5 -8.08 -6.29 -11.07
N GLY A 6 -8.57 -5.22 -11.69
CA GLY A 6 -8.73 -5.14 -13.13
C GLY A 6 -7.43 -4.72 -13.82
N GLU A 7 -7.43 -4.64 -15.15
CA GLU A 7 -6.26 -4.17 -15.92
C GLU A 7 -5.95 -2.67 -15.70
N LYS A 8 -6.91 -1.89 -15.19
CA LYS A 8 -6.82 -0.41 -15.06
C LYS A 8 -6.09 0.04 -13.80
N MET A 9 -5.31 1.11 -13.91
CA MET A 9 -4.46 1.69 -12.85
C MET A 9 -5.14 1.84 -11.47
N VAL A 10 -6.42 2.21 -11.42
CA VAL A 10 -7.19 2.41 -10.17
C VAL A 10 -7.29 1.13 -9.32
N SER A 11 -7.32 -0.04 -9.95
CA SER A 11 -7.34 -1.32 -9.24
C SER A 11 -5.99 -1.63 -8.58
N ARG A 12 -4.89 -1.21 -9.21
CA ARG A 12 -3.52 -1.41 -8.72
C ARG A 12 -3.17 -0.41 -7.61
N VAL A 13 -3.79 0.77 -7.61
CA VAL A 13 -3.65 1.75 -6.51
C VAL A 13 -4.24 1.19 -5.22
N GLY A 14 -5.46 0.66 -5.26
CA GLY A 14 -6.09 0.02 -4.10
C GLY A 14 -5.25 -1.12 -3.54
N LEU A 15 -4.74 -1.98 -4.42
CA LEU A 15 -3.82 -3.06 -4.07
C LEU A 15 -2.53 -2.53 -3.42
N SER A 16 -1.88 -1.55 -4.05
CA SER A 16 -0.64 -0.95 -3.54
C SER A 16 -0.84 -0.32 -2.16
N MET A 17 -1.99 0.30 -1.91
CA MET A 17 -2.30 0.87 -0.60
C MET A 17 -2.47 -0.21 0.47
N GLN A 18 -3.15 -1.31 0.14
CA GLN A 18 -3.31 -2.44 1.07
C GLN A 18 -1.97 -3.10 1.39
N LEU A 19 -1.11 -3.27 0.37
CA LEU A 19 0.25 -3.80 0.53
C LEU A 19 1.14 -2.88 1.37
N ALA A 20 1.10 -1.57 1.13
CA ALA A 20 1.91 -0.60 1.87
C ALA A 20 1.37 -0.31 3.29
N LEU A 21 0.11 -0.66 3.57
CA LEU A 21 -0.43 -0.77 4.94
C LEU A 21 0.07 -2.02 5.66
N GLY A 22 0.49 -3.08 4.93
CA GLY A 22 0.92 -4.34 5.52
C GLY A 22 -0.24 -5.23 5.99
N LEU A 23 -1.41 -5.11 5.37
CA LEU A 23 -2.56 -5.97 5.70
C LEU A 23 -2.25 -7.45 5.45
N SER A 24 -2.69 -8.32 6.35
CA SER A 24 -2.57 -9.77 6.16
C SER A 24 -3.30 -10.21 4.87
N PRO A 25 -2.79 -11.21 4.12
CA PRO A 25 -3.50 -11.78 2.97
C PRO A 25 -4.93 -12.23 3.30
N SER A 26 -5.20 -12.64 4.54
CA SER A 26 -6.52 -13.07 5.02
C SER A 26 -7.52 -11.92 5.19
N ASN A 27 -7.03 -10.70 5.45
CA ASN A 27 -7.84 -9.52 5.77
C ASN A 27 -7.77 -8.47 4.65
N THR A 28 -7.10 -8.85 3.57
CA THR A 28 -6.98 -8.08 2.35
C THR A 28 -8.31 -8.14 1.60
N THR A 29 -8.86 -6.97 1.30
CA THR A 29 -10.15 -6.85 0.59
C THR A 29 -9.86 -6.76 -0.91
N ILE A 30 -9.26 -7.82 -1.44
CA ILE A 30 -9.03 -8.02 -2.88
C ILE A 30 -9.99 -9.10 -3.37
N ALA A 31 -10.91 -8.72 -4.24
CA ALA A 31 -11.73 -9.67 -4.99
C ALA A 31 -11.01 -10.05 -6.29
N HIS A 32 -11.15 -11.28 -6.79
CA HIS A 32 -10.50 -11.72 -8.03
C HIS A 32 -11.47 -11.87 -9.22
N SER A 33 -12.74 -11.54 -9.00
CA SER A 33 -13.81 -11.53 -10.01
C SER A 33 -14.90 -10.54 -9.61
N PHE A 34 -15.77 -10.17 -10.56
CA PHE A 34 -16.94 -9.33 -10.24
C PHE A 34 -17.87 -10.00 -9.23
N ALA A 35 -18.15 -11.29 -9.39
CA ALA A 35 -18.95 -12.05 -8.42
C ALA A 35 -18.30 -12.05 -7.03
N GLY A 36 -16.98 -12.28 -6.94
CA GLY A 36 -16.27 -12.22 -5.67
C GLY A 36 -16.23 -10.81 -5.05
N TYR A 37 -16.31 -9.76 -5.87
CA TYR A 37 -16.43 -8.39 -5.38
C TYR A 37 -17.79 -8.15 -4.76
N GLU A 38 -18.87 -8.54 -5.44
CA GLU A 38 -20.23 -8.45 -4.92
C GLU A 38 -20.40 -9.25 -3.63
N ASP A 39 -19.95 -10.51 -3.61
CA ASP A 39 -20.00 -11.36 -2.42
C ASP A 39 -19.25 -10.74 -1.25
N THR A 40 -18.07 -10.16 -1.50
CA THR A 40 -17.29 -9.50 -0.44
C THR A 40 -17.96 -8.22 0.03
N ALA A 41 -18.54 -7.43 -0.88
CA ALA A 41 -19.26 -6.21 -0.53
C ALA A 41 -20.50 -6.53 0.32
N VAL A 42 -21.27 -7.54 -0.06
CA VAL A 42 -22.44 -8.02 0.69
C VAL A 42 -22.02 -8.57 2.04
N ARG A 43 -21.00 -9.44 2.11
CA ARG A 43 -20.50 -9.99 3.38
C ARG A 43 -20.10 -8.88 4.37
N LEU A 44 -19.31 -7.91 3.90
CA LEU A 44 -18.88 -6.79 4.73
C LEU A 44 -20.06 -5.91 5.15
N ALA A 45 -21.01 -5.63 4.26
CA ALA A 45 -22.19 -4.83 4.58
C ALA A 45 -23.11 -5.54 5.60
N SER A 46 -23.17 -6.86 5.55
CA SER A 46 -23.99 -7.68 6.45
C SER A 46 -23.31 -8.00 7.79
N SER A 47 -22.02 -7.70 7.96
CA SER A 47 -21.26 -8.02 9.17
C SER A 47 -20.58 -6.78 9.79
N PRO A 48 -21.30 -6.05 10.68
CA PRO A 48 -20.73 -4.91 11.41
C PRO A 48 -19.53 -5.28 12.30
N GLU A 49 -19.44 -6.53 12.75
CA GLU A 49 -18.32 -7.02 13.54
C GLU A 49 -17.05 -7.20 12.69
N GLU A 50 -17.16 -7.82 11.51
CA GLU A 50 -16.05 -7.96 10.57
C GLU A 50 -15.54 -6.59 10.11
N LEU A 51 -16.44 -5.63 9.86
CA LEU A 51 -16.06 -4.24 9.56
C LEU A 51 -15.32 -3.55 10.71
N ARG A 52 -15.73 -3.77 11.97
CA ARG A 52 -15.05 -3.20 13.14
C ARG A 52 -13.66 -3.80 13.31
N ALA A 53 -13.52 -5.12 13.15
CA ALA A 53 -12.23 -5.80 13.24
C ALA A 53 -11.26 -5.29 12.16
N LEU A 54 -11.72 -5.21 10.91
CA LEU A 54 -10.92 -4.68 9.80
C LEU A 54 -10.51 -3.21 10.02
N ARG A 55 -11.43 -2.37 10.54
CA ARG A 55 -11.11 -0.98 10.88
C ARG A 55 -10.06 -0.89 11.98
N ALA A 56 -10.17 -1.71 13.03
CA ALA A 56 -9.22 -1.73 14.14
C ALA A 56 -7.81 -2.13 13.66
N GLU A 57 -7.71 -3.11 12.77
CA GLU A 57 -6.43 -3.52 12.18
C GLU A 57 -5.81 -2.40 11.32
N VAL A 58 -6.60 -1.76 10.46
CA VAL A 58 -6.13 -0.62 9.66
C VAL A 58 -5.67 0.54 10.56
N GLU A 59 -6.39 0.80 11.65
CA GLU A 59 -6.02 1.84 12.61
C GLU A 59 -4.71 1.52 13.32
N ALA A 60 -4.50 0.26 13.71
CA ALA A 60 -3.26 -0.20 14.35
C ALA A 60 -2.04 -0.11 13.40
N LEU A 61 -2.23 -0.37 12.10
CA LEU A 61 -1.18 -0.31 11.10
C LEU A 61 -0.89 1.11 10.59
N ARG A 62 -1.85 2.05 10.74
CA ARG A 62 -1.74 3.42 10.22
C ARG A 62 -0.48 4.16 10.70
N PRO A 63 -0.11 4.18 11.99
CA PRO A 63 1.05 4.94 12.47
C PRO A 63 2.38 4.45 11.90
N GLY A 64 2.50 3.15 11.61
CA GLY A 64 3.71 2.53 11.07
C GLY A 64 3.82 2.55 9.54
N SER A 65 2.71 2.82 8.84
CA SER A 65 2.68 2.78 7.38
C SER A 65 3.28 4.06 6.77
N ILE A 66 4.15 3.86 5.78
CA ILE A 66 4.79 4.94 5.02
C ILE A 66 3.72 5.79 4.31
N LEU A 67 2.58 5.19 3.92
CA LEU A 67 1.46 5.89 3.28
C LEU A 67 0.91 7.04 4.11
N PHE A 68 0.92 6.92 5.43
CA PHE A 68 0.35 7.90 6.34
C PHE A 68 1.43 8.73 7.05
N ASN A 69 2.71 8.40 6.86
CA ASN A 69 3.84 9.18 7.34
C ASN A 69 4.41 10.03 6.21
N LEU A 70 3.81 11.21 6.01
CA LEU A 70 4.20 12.15 4.96
C LEU A 70 5.67 12.55 5.07
N THR A 71 6.17 12.84 6.28
CA THR A 71 7.58 13.19 6.50
C THR A 71 8.53 12.10 6.01
N ARG A 72 8.24 10.84 6.32
CA ARG A 72 9.04 9.69 5.88
C ARG A 72 8.93 9.49 4.36
N SER A 73 7.73 9.62 3.80
CA SER A 73 7.50 9.54 2.35
C SER A 73 8.28 10.60 1.59
N THR A 74 8.23 11.85 2.04
CA THR A 74 8.99 12.96 1.42
C THR A 74 10.49 12.70 1.48
N ARG A 75 11.02 12.27 2.64
CA ARG A 75 12.44 11.96 2.78
C ARG A 75 12.89 10.83 1.86
N MET A 76 12.08 9.79 1.69
CA MET A 76 12.37 8.73 0.73
C MET A 76 12.37 9.24 -0.71
N LEU A 77 11.45 10.14 -1.06
CA LEU A 77 11.40 10.75 -2.39
C LEU A 77 12.62 11.63 -2.66
N GLU A 78 13.04 12.44 -1.70
CA GLU A 78 14.27 13.24 -1.77
C GLU A 78 15.51 12.36 -1.97
N GLU A 79 15.63 11.26 -1.23
CA GLU A 79 16.73 10.31 -1.40
C GLU A 79 16.73 9.65 -2.80
N LEU A 80 15.55 9.33 -3.33
CA LEU A 80 15.42 8.84 -4.71
C LEU A 80 15.93 9.86 -5.71
N TYR A 81 15.54 11.13 -5.58
CA TYR A 81 16.01 12.18 -6.49
C TYR A 81 17.52 12.37 -6.42
N LEU A 82 18.11 12.35 -5.23
CA LEU A 82 19.57 12.43 -5.07
C LEU A 82 20.29 11.26 -5.77
N ARG A 83 19.77 10.04 -5.66
CA ARG A 83 20.32 8.87 -6.35
C ARG A 83 20.15 8.94 -7.87
N MET A 84 19.00 9.43 -8.34
CA MET A 84 18.75 9.68 -9.76
C MET A 84 19.75 10.69 -10.32
N TRP A 85 19.96 11.78 -9.58
CA TRP A 85 20.90 12.84 -9.96
C TRP A 85 22.35 12.33 -10.00
N ALA A 86 22.82 11.67 -8.95
CA ALA A 86 24.18 11.13 -8.89
C ALA A 86 24.45 10.12 -10.04
N ARG A 87 23.45 9.32 -10.40
CA ARG A 87 23.54 8.40 -11.54
C ARG A 87 23.64 9.14 -12.86
N HIS A 88 22.84 10.19 -13.03
CA HIS A 88 22.88 11.05 -14.20
C HIS A 88 24.23 11.76 -14.35
N GLU A 89 24.76 12.33 -13.28
CA GLU A 89 26.10 12.96 -13.25
C GLU A 89 27.21 11.96 -13.58
N SER A 90 27.02 10.68 -13.24
CA SER A 90 27.95 9.60 -13.58
C SER A 90 27.84 9.11 -15.04
N GLY A 91 26.98 9.73 -15.86
CA GLY A 91 26.76 9.36 -17.26
C GLY A 91 26.09 8.00 -17.47
N LEU A 92 25.50 7.43 -16.41
CA LEU A 92 24.87 6.11 -16.47
C LEU A 92 23.45 6.20 -17.03
N PRO A 93 23.00 5.23 -17.86
CA PRO A 93 21.64 5.22 -18.38
C PRO A 93 20.62 4.97 -17.26
N PRO A 94 19.34 5.41 -17.41
CA PRO A 94 18.29 5.12 -16.44
C PRO A 94 18.19 3.63 -16.09
N ASP A 95 18.00 3.32 -14.81
CA ASP A 95 17.92 1.96 -14.29
C ASP A 95 17.09 1.93 -13.00
N HIS A 96 16.73 0.74 -12.53
CA HIS A 96 15.96 0.54 -11.31
C HIS A 96 16.72 1.04 -10.08
N ILE A 97 16.17 2.06 -9.42
CA ILE A 97 16.67 2.56 -8.13
C ILE A 97 15.80 1.97 -7.02
N ARG A 98 16.41 1.16 -6.16
CA ARG A 98 15.76 0.62 -4.96
C ARG A 98 16.32 1.31 -3.73
N LEU A 99 15.44 1.86 -2.90
CA LEU A 99 15.80 2.27 -1.55
C LEU A 99 15.76 1.03 -0.64
N PRO A 100 16.70 0.89 0.32
CA PRO A 100 16.57 -0.09 1.36
C PRO A 100 15.29 0.21 2.16
N SER A 101 14.48 -0.82 2.42
CA SER A 101 13.30 -0.73 3.26
C SER A 101 13.72 -0.18 4.63
N ALA A 102 13.40 1.07 4.94
CA ALA A 102 13.80 1.64 6.22
C ALA A 102 13.16 0.81 7.36
N PRO A 103 13.90 0.47 8.43
CA PRO A 103 13.35 -0.30 9.54
C PRO A 103 12.19 0.48 10.18
N ASN A 104 11.10 -0.20 10.51
CA ASN A 104 10.08 0.36 11.37
C ASN A 104 10.72 0.59 12.74
N ARG A 105 10.97 1.85 13.10
CA ARG A 105 11.38 2.18 14.46
C ARG A 105 10.15 2.02 15.36
N SER A 106 10.04 0.85 15.98
CA SER A 106 9.24 0.65 17.18
C SER A 106 9.86 1.49 18.30
N SER A 107 9.18 2.57 18.70
CA SER A 107 9.37 3.22 19.99
C SER A 107 8.37 2.67 20.99
#